data_AF-W4QMT6-F1
#
_entry.id   AF-W4QMT6-F1
#
_cell.length_a   1.000
_cell.length_b   1.000
_cell.length_c   1.000
_cell.angle_alpha   90.00
_cell.angle_beta   90.00
_cell.angle_gamma   90.00
#
_symmetry.space_group_name_H-M   'P 1'
#
loop_
_entity.id
_entity.type
_entity.pdbx_description
1 polymer ?
#
loop_
_entity_poly.entity_id
_entity_poly.type
_entity_poly.pdbx_seq_one_letter_code
_entity_poly.pdbx_strand_id
1 'polypeptide(L)'
;MIDLAFIISIFLIGFIGSYISGMVGVGGSIIKYPMLLYLPPLFGLATFSAHEVSGISAIQVFFATIGGVWAYRKGGYLNKTLIIYMGSAILIGSFVGGYGSKLISEDGINLIYGILALIAAIMMFILKRGLIMFQWIK
;
A
#
# COMPACT_ATOMS: atom_id res chain seq x y z
N MET A 1 5.95 22.86 18.94
CA MET A 1 6.41 23.30 17.60
C MET A 1 6.82 22.07 16.82
N ILE A 2 6.44 21.96 15.55
CA ILE A 2 6.90 20.85 14.71
C ILE A 2 8.40 21.07 14.47
N ASP A 3 9.23 20.13 14.90
CA ASP A 3 10.67 20.18 14.70
C ASP A 3 11.02 19.88 13.23
N LEU A 4 12.00 20.58 12.68
CA LEU A 4 12.48 20.35 11.31
C LEU A 4 12.99 18.91 11.15
N ALA A 5 13.62 18.35 12.19
CA ALA A 5 14.06 16.96 12.21
C ALA A 5 12.88 15.99 12.03
N PHE A 6 11.74 16.26 12.67
CA PHE A 6 10.53 15.43 12.56
C PHE A 6 9.97 15.43 11.12
N ILE A 7 9.92 16.59 10.47
CA ILE A 7 9.46 16.72 9.08
C ILE A 7 10.37 15.93 8.13
N ILE A 8 11.69 16.09 8.27
CA ILE A 8 12.67 15.41 7.42
C ILE A 8 12.59 13.90 7.60
N SER A 9 12.50 13.41 8.84
CA SER A 9 12.42 11.98 9.13
C SER A 9 11.16 11.34 8.53
N ILE A 10 9.98 11.93 8.73
CA ILE A 10 8.74 11.39 8.15
C ILE A 10 8.74 11.50 6.64
N PHE A 11 9.27 12.59 6.08
CA PHE A 11 9.42 12.73 4.63
C PHE A 11 10.30 11.62 4.06
N LEU A 12 11.47 11.35 4.64
CA LEU A 12 12.38 10.31 4.16
C LEU A 12 11.77 8.90 4.30
N ILE A 13 11.15 8.59 5.45
CA ILE A 13 10.47 7.31 5.67
C ILE A 13 9.34 7.13 4.64
N GLY A 14 8.50 8.15 4.49
CA GLY A 14 7.39 8.15 3.54
C GLY A 14 7.86 8.05 2.09
N PHE A 15 8.90 8.80 1.73
CA PHE A 15 9.46 8.84 0.39
C PHE A 15 10.10 7.50 0.01
N ILE A 16 11.04 6.99 0.81
CA ILE A 16 11.73 5.72 0.55
C ILE A 16 10.74 4.57 0.55
N GLY A 17 9.86 4.49 1.54
CA GLY A 17 8.85 3.44 1.64
C GLY A 17 7.89 3.44 0.45
N SER A 18 7.43 4.62 0.02
CA SER A 18 6.53 4.74 -1.13
C SER A 18 7.26 4.49 -2.45
N TYR A 19 8.52 4.90 -2.58
CA TYR A 19 9.32 4.69 -3.79
C TYR A 19 9.56 3.20 -4.04
N ILE A 20 10.06 2.47 -3.03
CA ILE A 20 10.29 1.02 -3.13
C ILE A 20 8.97 0.31 -3.44
N SER A 21 7.90 0.65 -2.72
CA SER A 21 6.61 0.00 -2.90
C SER A 21 5.95 0.32 -4.24
N GLY A 22 6.18 1.52 -4.79
CA GLY A 22 5.80 1.89 -6.15
C GLY A 22 6.50 1.03 -7.20
N MET A 23 7.78 0.69 -6.99
CA MET A 23 8.52 -0.20 -7.89
C MET A 23 7.99 -1.64 -7.89
N VAL A 24 7.48 -2.13 -6.76
CA VAL A 24 6.86 -3.47 -6.67
C VAL A 24 5.50 -3.52 -7.38
N GLY A 25 4.89 -2.36 -7.69
CA GLY A 25 3.63 -2.29 -8.43
C GLY A 25 2.37 -2.61 -7.62
N VAL A 26 2.50 -2.76 -6.29
CA VAL A 26 1.36 -3.06 -5.38
C VAL A 26 0.76 -1.78 -4.76
N GLY A 27 1.20 -0.61 -5.22
CA GLY A 27 0.57 0.67 -4.90
C GLY A 27 1.04 1.38 -3.63
N GLY A 28 1.96 0.84 -2.82
CA GLY A 28 2.49 1.58 -1.66
C GLY A 28 2.32 0.87 -0.33
N SER A 29 1.17 0.26 -0.11
CA SER A 29 0.65 -0.01 1.23
C SER A 29 1.39 -1.10 2.01
N ILE A 30 1.82 -2.19 1.38
CA ILE A 30 2.40 -3.34 2.09
C ILE A 30 3.71 -2.98 2.81
N ILE A 31 4.55 -2.16 2.16
CA ILE A 31 5.84 -1.74 2.72
C ILE A 31 5.69 -0.46 3.55
N LYS A 32 4.92 0.52 3.05
CA LYS A 32 4.77 1.81 3.72
C LYS A 32 4.04 1.72 5.05
N TYR A 33 3.05 0.83 5.16
CA TYR A 33 2.25 0.68 6.37
C TYR A 33 3.09 0.32 7.61
N PRO A 34 3.86 -0.79 7.63
CA PRO A 34 4.73 -1.10 8.76
C PRO A 34 5.83 -0.05 8.96
N MET A 35 6.34 0.55 7.87
CA MET A 35 7.34 1.62 8.01
C MET A 35 6.81 2.83 8.77
N LEU A 36 5.60 3.31 8.47
CA LEU A 36 4.99 4.44 9.18
C LEU A 36 4.51 4.07 10.59
N LEU A 37 4.10 2.82 10.81
CA LEU A 37 3.65 2.37 12.12
C LEU A 37 4.82 2.19 13.09
N TYR A 38 5.95 1.65 12.63
CA TYR A 38 7.06 1.25 13.51
C TYR A 38 8.28 2.18 13.47
N LEU A 39 8.65 2.78 12.32
CA LEU A 39 9.88 3.58 12.27
C LEU A 39 9.78 4.90 13.05
N PRO A 40 8.73 5.73 12.92
CA PRO A 40 8.65 6.99 13.66
C PRO A 40 8.74 6.78 15.19
N PRO A 41 8.02 5.82 15.81
CA PRO A 41 8.18 5.53 17.23
C PRO A 41 9.58 5.06 17.63
N LEU A 42 10.25 4.27 16.77
CA LEU A 42 11.62 3.80 17.02
C LEU A 42 12.64 4.95 17.08
N PHE A 43 12.38 6.05 16.39
CA PHE A 43 13.21 7.26 16.45
C PHE A 43 12.74 8.26 17.52
N GLY A 44 11.81 7.87 18.41
CA GLY A 44 11.24 8.76 19.44
C GLY A 44 10.34 9.85 18.86
N LEU A 45 9.84 9.67 17.63
CA LEU A 45 8.94 10.57 16.95
C LEU A 45 7.47 10.16 17.20
N ALA A 46 6.53 10.86 16.57
CA ALA A 46 5.10 10.63 16.72
C ALA A 46 4.69 9.18 16.41
N THR A 47 3.80 8.65 17.25
CA THR A 47 3.09 7.40 17.03
C THR A 47 1.88 7.64 16.15
N PHE A 48 1.86 7.00 14.99
CA PHE A 48 0.68 7.01 14.11
C PHE A 48 -0.23 5.84 14.46
N SER A 49 -1.52 6.09 14.46
CA SER A 49 -2.54 5.07 14.59
C SER A 49 -2.71 4.26 13.30
N ALA A 50 -3.25 3.05 13.44
CA ALA A 50 -3.60 2.20 12.29
C ALA A 50 -4.53 2.90 11.29
N HIS A 51 -5.44 3.74 11.82
CA HIS A 51 -6.36 4.56 11.03
C HIS A 51 -5.64 5.66 10.25
N GLU A 52 -4.70 6.38 10.86
CA GLU A 52 -3.94 7.42 10.17
C GLU A 52 -3.05 6.83 9.07
N VAL A 53 -2.34 5.75 9.36
CA VAL A 53 -1.45 5.09 8.38
C VAL A 53 -2.24 4.52 7.20
N SER A 54 -3.43 3.93 7.47
CA SER A 54 -4.30 3.43 6.40
C SER A 54 -4.85 4.56 5.51
N GLY A 55 -5.22 5.70 6.10
CA GLY A 55 -5.65 6.89 5.36
C GLY A 55 -4.53 7.48 4.48
N ILE A 56 -3.33 7.64 5.04
CA ILE A 56 -2.13 8.09 4.30
C ILE A 56 -1.80 7.12 3.15
N SER A 57 -2.00 5.81 3.36
CA SER A 57 -1.80 4.79 2.33
C SER A 57 -2.82 4.91 1.21
N ALA A 58 -4.11 5.06 1.52
CA ALA A 58 -5.17 5.18 0.51
C ALA A 58 -4.96 6.39 -0.43
N ILE A 59 -4.66 7.57 0.12
CA ILE A 59 -4.44 8.79 -0.68
C ILE A 59 -3.22 8.61 -1.60
N GLN A 60 -2.13 8.07 -1.08
CA GLN A 60 -0.92 7.88 -1.88
C GLN A 60 -1.12 6.84 -2.98
N VAL A 61 -1.78 5.71 -2.71
CA VAL A 61 -2.08 4.67 -3.73
C VAL A 61 -2.93 5.28 -4.85
N PHE A 62 -3.90 6.12 -4.50
CA PHE A 62 -4.77 6.79 -5.46
C PHE A 62 -3.95 7.63 -6.47
N PHE A 63 -3.09 8.53 -5.97
CA PHE A 63 -2.25 9.35 -6.85
C PHE A 63 -1.19 8.52 -7.60
N ALA A 64 -0.58 7.53 -6.94
CA ALA A 64 0.41 6.65 -7.59
C ALA A 64 -0.22 5.86 -8.75
N THR A 65 -1.45 5.37 -8.59
CA THR A 65 -2.16 4.62 -9.62
C THR A 65 -2.55 5.52 -10.80
N ILE A 66 -3.00 6.76 -10.54
CA ILE A 66 -3.26 7.74 -11.61
C ILE A 66 -1.98 8.03 -12.39
N GLY A 67 -0.86 8.26 -11.70
CA GLY A 67 0.45 8.47 -12.32
C GLY A 67 0.89 7.26 -13.17
N GLY A 68 0.71 6.05 -12.65
CA GLY A 68 1.00 4.81 -13.36
C GLY A 68 0.16 4.65 -14.63
N VAL A 69 -1.17 4.83 -14.54
CA VAL A 69 -2.06 4.78 -15.71
C VAL A 69 -1.64 5.83 -16.73
N TRP A 70 -1.35 7.05 -16.30
CA TRP A 70 -0.94 8.13 -17.21
C TRP A 70 0.39 7.81 -17.92
N ALA A 71 1.37 7.28 -17.19
CA ALA A 71 2.68 6.90 -17.74
C ALA A 71 2.55 5.76 -18.77
N TYR A 72 1.75 4.74 -18.48
CA TYR A 72 1.63 3.55 -19.33
C TYR A 72 0.49 3.59 -20.35
N ARG A 73 -0.32 4.66 -20.40
CA ARG A 73 -1.49 4.75 -21.29
C ARG A 73 -1.21 4.55 -22.78
N LYS A 74 0.01 4.87 -23.23
CA LYS A 74 0.43 4.75 -24.63
C LYS A 74 1.25 3.50 -24.94
N GLY A 75 1.64 2.72 -23.92
CA GLY A 75 2.60 1.63 -24.07
C GLY A 75 2.02 0.27 -24.43
N GLY A 76 0.70 0.14 -24.63
CA GLY A 76 0.05 -1.15 -24.87
C GLY A 76 0.02 -2.10 -23.66
N TYR A 77 0.64 -1.73 -22.54
CA TYR A 77 0.70 -2.51 -21.29
C TYR A 77 -0.60 -2.50 -20.46
N LEU A 78 -1.62 -1.75 -20.88
CA LEU A 78 -2.89 -1.63 -20.14
C LEU A 78 -3.97 -2.53 -20.74
N ASN A 79 -4.28 -3.63 -20.06
CA ASN A 79 -5.44 -4.45 -20.39
C ASN A 79 -6.72 -3.86 -19.78
N LYS A 80 -7.54 -3.20 -20.61
CA LYS A 80 -8.77 -2.53 -20.17
C LYS A 80 -9.79 -3.47 -19.53
N THR A 81 -9.92 -4.69 -20.04
CA THR A 81 -10.86 -5.69 -19.50
C THR A 81 -10.47 -6.07 -18.08
N LEU A 82 -9.17 -6.35 -17.86
CA LEU A 82 -8.65 -6.71 -16.54
C LEU A 82 -8.77 -5.54 -15.56
N ILE A 83 -8.46 -4.31 -16.03
CA ILE A 83 -8.61 -3.08 -15.24
C ILE A 83 -10.06 -2.89 -14.79
N ILE A 84 -11.04 -3.09 -15.67
CA ILE A 84 -12.46 -2.91 -15.32
C ILE A 84 -12.91 -4.04 -14.37
N TYR A 85 -12.58 -5.29 -14.68
CA TYR A 85 -13.02 -6.45 -13.89
C TYR A 85 -12.42 -6.45 -12.49
N MET A 86 -11.09 -6.33 -12.38
CA MET A 86 -10.41 -6.28 -11.07
C MET A 86 -10.64 -4.94 -10.38
N GLY A 87 -10.58 -3.84 -11.13
CA GLY A 87 -10.73 -2.50 -10.58
C GLY A 87 -12.11 -2.27 -9.98
N SER A 88 -13.19 -2.79 -10.58
CA SER A 88 -14.53 -2.70 -9.99
C SER A 88 -14.66 -3.49 -8.68
N ALA A 89 -14.11 -4.71 -8.63
CA ALA A 89 -14.07 -5.51 -7.41
C ALA A 89 -13.26 -4.81 -6.30
N ILE A 90 -12.07 -4.27 -6.64
CA ILE A 90 -11.23 -3.50 -5.72
C ILE A 90 -11.96 -2.25 -5.25
N LEU A 91 -12.65 -1.54 -6.13
CA LEU A 91 -13.36 -0.31 -5.79
C LEU A 91 -14.48 -0.60 -4.80
N ILE A 92 -15.34 -1.59 -5.09
CA ILE A 92 -16.43 -1.98 -4.18
C ILE A 92 -15.86 -2.45 -2.83
N GLY A 93 -14.86 -3.34 -2.86
CA GLY A 93 -14.21 -3.83 -1.64
C GLY A 93 -13.55 -2.72 -0.82
N SER A 94 -12.91 -1.76 -1.47
CA SER A 94 -12.27 -0.61 -0.80
C SER A 94 -13.29 0.35 -0.20
N PHE A 95 -14.44 0.55 -0.84
CA PHE A 95 -15.54 1.34 -0.27
C PHE A 95 -16.13 0.66 0.97
N VAL A 96 -16.44 -0.64 0.87
CA VAL A 96 -17.00 -1.42 1.98
C VAL A 96 -15.99 -1.50 3.14
N GLY A 97 -14.73 -1.82 2.85
CA GLY A 97 -13.66 -1.89 3.85
C GLY A 97 -13.36 -0.52 4.46
N GLY A 98 -13.33 0.54 3.66
CA GLY A 98 -13.11 1.91 4.14
C GLY A 98 -14.24 2.40 5.06
N TYR A 99 -15.51 2.18 4.67
CA TYR A 99 -16.64 2.55 5.52
C TYR A 99 -16.72 1.65 6.77
N GLY A 100 -16.54 0.34 6.59
CA GLY A 100 -16.55 -0.65 7.67
C GLY A 100 -15.42 -0.48 8.66
N SER A 101 -14.27 0.07 8.25
CA SER A 101 -13.12 0.31 9.14
C SER A 101 -13.45 1.19 10.33
N LYS A 102 -14.46 2.08 10.23
CA LYS A 102 -14.92 2.92 11.35
C LYS A 102 -15.53 2.12 12.50
N LEU A 103 -15.99 0.90 12.23
CA LEU A 103 -16.59 0.00 13.21
C LEU A 103 -15.57 -1.00 13.80
N ILE A 104 -14.33 -0.99 13.30
CA ILE A 104 -13.26 -1.88 13.72
C ILE A 104 -12.34 -1.11 14.66
N SER A 105 -11.93 -1.74 15.77
CA SER A 105 -10.95 -1.16 16.69
C SER A 105 -9.57 -1.05 16.04
N GLU A 106 -8.70 -0.21 16.60
CA GLU A 106 -7.33 -0.03 16.12
C GLU A 106 -6.55 -1.36 16.10
N ASP A 107 -6.69 -2.18 17.14
CA ASP A 107 -6.12 -3.53 17.21
C ASP A 107 -6.65 -4.45 16.11
N GLY A 108 -7.93 -4.33 15.77
CA GLY A 108 -8.54 -5.09 14.68
C GLY A 108 -7.95 -4.72 13.31
N ILE A 109 -7.70 -3.44 13.07
CA ILE A 109 -7.04 -2.99 11.84
C ILE A 109 -5.59 -3.45 11.80
N ASN A 110 -4.87 -3.34 12.91
CA ASN A 110 -3.50 -3.85 13.03
C ASN A 110 -3.42 -5.36 12.77
N LEU A 111 -4.39 -6.13 13.28
CA LEU A 111 -4.48 -7.57 13.02
C LEU A 111 -4.68 -7.86 11.52
N ILE A 112 -5.61 -7.15 10.86
CA ILE A 112 -5.85 -7.30 9.41
C ILE A 112 -4.57 -7.00 8.62
N TYR A 113 -3.93 -5.86 8.89
CA TYR A 113 -2.68 -5.51 8.22
C TYR A 113 -1.53 -6.47 8.56
N GLY A 114 -1.47 -6.99 9.78
CA GLY A 114 -0.51 -8.01 10.20
C GLY A 114 -0.68 -9.31 9.42
N ILE A 115 -1.91 -9.78 9.26
CA ILE A 115 -2.24 -10.97 8.44
C ILE A 115 -1.86 -10.72 6.98
N LEU A 116 -2.20 -9.55 6.41
CA LEU A 116 -1.84 -9.20 5.04
C LEU A 116 -0.32 -9.14 4.84
N ALA A 117 0.41 -8.56 5.79
CA ALA A 117 1.87 -8.50 5.77
C ALA A 117 2.49 -9.89 5.86
N LEU A 118 1.94 -10.77 6.69
CA LEU A 118 2.39 -12.16 6.82
C LEU A 118 2.13 -12.96 5.53
N ILE A 119 0.95 -12.82 4.92
CA ILE A 119 0.64 -13.42 3.61
C ILE A 119 1.62 -12.90 2.56
N ALA A 120 1.84 -11.58 2.50
CA ALA A 120 2.78 -10.99 1.55
C ALA A 120 4.21 -11.52 1.75
N ALA A 121 4.68 -11.61 3.00
CA ALA A 121 5.98 -12.17 3.34
C ALA A 121 6.09 -13.64 2.88
N ILE A 122 5.09 -14.46 3.17
CA ILE A 122 5.03 -15.86 2.72
C ILE A 122 5.06 -15.94 1.19
N MET A 123 4.26 -15.13 0.51
CA MET A 123 4.23 -15.08 -0.96
C MET A 123 5.59 -14.70 -1.54
N MET A 124 6.34 -13.79 -0.91
CA MET A 124 7.70 -13.43 -1.32
C MET A 124 8.66 -14.63 -1.23
N PHE A 125 8.52 -15.50 -0.22
CA PHE A 125 9.35 -16.71 -0.09
C PHE A 125 8.89 -17.86 -1.01
N ILE A 126 7.59 -17.98 -1.29
CA ILE A 126 7.02 -19.03 -2.15
C ILE A 126 7.20 -18.72 -3.65
N LEU A 127 7.53 -17.48 -4.02
CA LEU A 127 7.70 -17.03 -5.41
C LEU A 127 8.90 -17.71 -6.11
N LYS A 128 8.74 -18.98 -6.52
CA LYS A 128 9.58 -19.60 -7.55
C LYS A 128 9.32 -18.86 -8.87
N ARG A 129 10.39 -18.29 -9.44
CA ARG A 129 10.48 -17.41 -10.62
C ARG A 129 9.77 -17.86 -11.92
N GLY A 130 9.04 -18.98 -11.96
CA GLY A 130 8.52 -19.57 -13.20
C GLY A 130 7.00 -19.76 -13.33
N LEU A 131 6.22 -19.79 -12.25
CA LEU A 131 4.83 -20.29 -12.35
C LEU A 131 3.75 -19.20 -12.51
N ILE A 132 3.99 -17.99 -12.01
CA ILE A 132 2.97 -16.92 -12.02
C ILE A 132 2.95 -16.19 -13.38
N MET A 133 4.09 -16.08 -14.06
CA MET A 133 4.15 -15.41 -15.36
C MET A 133 3.30 -16.11 -16.44
N PHE A 134 3.02 -17.41 -16.27
CA PHE A 134 2.27 -18.19 -17.25
C PHE A 134 0.74 -18.18 -17.04
N GLN A 135 0.25 -17.74 -15.86
CA GLN A 135 -1.19 -17.65 -15.57
C GLN A 135 -1.76 -16.25 -15.74
N TRP A 136 -0.93 -15.20 -15.67
CA TRP A 136 -1.37 -13.80 -15.85
C TRP A 136 -1.30 -13.30 -17.30
N ILE A 137 -0.69 -14.08 -18.22
CA ILE A 137 -0.61 -13.78 -19.66
C ILE A 137 -1.67 -14.57 -20.45
N LYS A 138 -2.59 -15.27 -19.78
CA LYS A 138 -3.82 -15.78 -20.40
C LYS A 138 -5.02 -14.93 -20.02
#